data_AF-A0A4D4LE51-F1
#
_entry.id   AF-A0A4D4LE51-F1
#
_cell.length_a   1.000
_cell.length_b   1.000
_cell.length_c   1.000
_cell.angle_alpha   90.00
_cell.angle_beta   90.00
_cell.angle_gamma   90.00
#
_symmetry.space_group_name_H-M   'P 1'
#
loop_
_entity.id
_entity.type
_entity.pdbx_description
1 polymer ?
#
loop_
_entity_poly.entity_id
_entity_poly.type
_entity_poly.pdbx_seq_one_letter_code
_entity_poly.pdbx_strand_id
1 'polypeptide(L)'
;MTDYIDADLHEPERILEAASKTLDFDRPIALMLMGILGHIQDYDEAVSIVRRLQAALPSGSYFVHYDSTDTDQALKQAQQGYDDTGAVPYVLRSVEQISRFYEGLELIEPGIVSCPLWRPAPPRRTSRPPMSTGGWRASRDGGDDDQTNGSATGEVTPAPVASSDTAPGSEAEGRAGVRGRGLESALRQTAAAGVGRRCPRRRTAAPRPQDEAPGRPRHLAIIMDGNGRWAALRGLSRTRGHQAGVLALPRVVDTALEEGIEHLSLFFFSTENWNRPRGEVAALMRLTAQLADVFRGYGERGVRLRWLGSEARLPRATLAALRRAEDDTRDNRAMTLAFCFNHGGREEIARAATSLARASADGALDPGAIDEALFTRHLPHADLPDIDMLVRTSGEQRISNFMLWRAAYAELFFVDTLWPDFTGEELRALLAAFASRKRRFGAGV
;
A
#
# COMPACT_ATOMS: atom_id res chain seq x y z
N MET A 1 -29.86 9.55 6.69
CA MET A 1 -28.97 10.72 6.87
C MET A 1 -27.64 10.20 7.36
N THR A 2 -26.52 10.68 6.83
CA THR A 2 -25.18 10.23 7.21
C THR A 2 -24.31 11.47 7.31
N ASP A 3 -23.54 11.56 8.39
CA ASP A 3 -22.69 12.70 8.68
C ASP A 3 -21.29 12.23 9.08
N TYR A 4 -20.30 13.10 8.93
CA TYR A 4 -18.91 12.84 9.29
C TYR A 4 -18.45 13.84 10.33
N ILE A 5 -17.91 13.33 11.44
CA ILE A 5 -17.43 14.13 12.56
C ILE A 5 -15.91 14.01 12.60
N ASP A 6 -15.22 15.14 12.46
CA ASP A 6 -13.78 15.24 12.71
C ASP A 6 -13.54 15.64 14.17
N ALA A 7 -13.27 14.64 15.01
CA ALA A 7 -13.08 14.83 16.45
C ALA A 7 -12.09 13.81 17.02
N ASP A 8 -11.39 14.21 18.08
CA ASP A 8 -10.47 13.37 18.83
C ASP A 8 -11.25 12.47 19.81
N LEU A 9 -10.94 11.17 19.84
CA LEU A 9 -11.57 10.20 20.74
C LEU A 9 -11.27 10.49 22.22
N HIS A 10 -10.19 11.23 22.51
CA HIS A 10 -9.88 11.74 23.85
C HIS A 10 -10.89 12.83 24.32
N GLU A 11 -11.76 13.35 23.43
CA GLU A 11 -12.76 14.37 23.70
C GLU A 11 -14.20 13.84 23.47
N PRO A 12 -14.69 12.86 24.26
CA PRO A 12 -15.96 12.18 23.99
C PRO A 12 -17.19 13.11 23.99
N GLU A 13 -17.20 14.17 24.79
CA GLU A 13 -18.31 15.14 24.83
C GLU A 13 -18.44 15.88 23.51
N ARG A 14 -17.31 16.20 22.87
CA ARG A 14 -17.31 16.89 21.58
C ARG A 14 -17.84 15.99 20.48
N ILE A 15 -17.56 14.68 20.57
CA ILE A 15 -18.14 13.67 19.67
C ILE A 15 -19.65 13.59 19.89
N LEU A 16 -20.10 13.52 21.13
CA LEU A 16 -21.52 13.43 21.48
C LEU A 16 -22.31 14.69 21.07
N GLU A 17 -21.76 15.88 21.30
CA GLU A 17 -22.35 17.15 20.88
C GLU A 17 -22.45 17.26 19.36
N ALA A 18 -21.42 16.81 18.63
CA ALA A 18 -21.48 16.78 17.17
C ALA A 18 -22.49 15.73 16.68
N ALA A 19 -22.54 14.55 17.31
CA ALA A 19 -23.45 13.48 16.96
C ALA A 19 -24.91 13.83 17.19
N SER A 20 -25.24 14.62 18.22
CA SER A 20 -26.63 15.01 18.53
C SER A 20 -27.28 15.90 17.47
N LYS A 21 -26.48 16.49 16.56
CA LYS A 21 -26.99 17.22 15.39
C LYS A 21 -27.59 16.29 14.33
N THR A 22 -27.22 15.02 14.36
CA THR A 22 -27.58 14.02 13.34
C THR A 22 -28.36 12.84 13.93
N LEU A 23 -28.03 12.43 15.16
CA LEU A 23 -28.67 11.31 15.86
C LEU A 23 -29.69 11.82 16.88
N ASP A 24 -30.81 11.11 16.95
CA ASP A 24 -31.85 11.30 17.97
C ASP A 24 -31.48 10.47 19.21
N PHE A 25 -31.02 11.16 20.27
CA PHE A 25 -30.60 10.54 21.54
C PHE A 25 -31.77 10.10 22.44
N ASP A 26 -33.03 10.31 22.00
CA ASP A 26 -34.20 9.73 22.66
C ASP A 26 -34.54 8.32 22.12
N ARG A 27 -33.76 7.81 21.15
CA ARG A 27 -33.95 6.48 20.54
C ARG A 27 -32.69 5.62 20.66
N PRO A 28 -32.82 4.28 20.71
CA PRO A 28 -31.66 3.39 20.70
C PRO A 28 -30.64 3.69 19.61
N ILE A 29 -29.36 3.81 20.00
CA ILE A 29 -28.22 4.09 19.13
C ILE A 29 -27.28 2.89 19.14
N ALA A 30 -26.67 2.57 18.00
CA ALA A 30 -25.55 1.63 17.94
C ALA A 30 -24.23 2.40 17.97
N LEU A 31 -23.46 2.25 19.05
CA LEU A 31 -22.09 2.73 19.16
C LEU A 31 -21.13 1.63 18.69
N MET A 32 -20.32 1.94 17.67
CA MET A 32 -19.34 1.01 17.12
C MET A 32 -17.93 1.61 17.20
N LEU A 33 -17.03 0.95 17.93
CA LEU A 33 -15.61 1.32 18.02
C LEU A 33 -14.75 0.26 17.34
N MET A 34 -14.24 0.58 16.14
CA MET A 34 -13.62 -0.39 15.24
C MET A 34 -12.12 -0.13 15.09
N GLY A 35 -11.29 -0.91 15.78
CA GLY A 35 -9.84 -0.91 15.68
C GLY A 35 -9.21 0.37 16.25
N ILE A 36 -9.89 1.04 17.17
CA ILE A 36 -9.54 2.40 17.59
C ILE A 36 -9.07 2.48 19.04
N LEU A 37 -9.57 1.63 19.96
CA LEU A 37 -9.16 1.74 21.36
C LEU A 37 -7.71 1.32 21.53
N GLY A 38 -7.18 0.45 20.67
CA GLY A 38 -5.75 0.10 20.69
C GLY A 38 -4.83 1.31 20.52
N HIS A 39 -5.28 2.41 19.92
CA HIS A 39 -4.48 3.64 19.80
C HIS A 39 -4.47 4.51 21.05
N ILE A 40 -5.34 4.23 22.03
CA ILE A 40 -5.32 4.87 23.35
C ILE A 40 -4.38 4.03 24.23
N GLN A 41 -3.17 4.54 24.50
CA GLN A 41 -2.15 3.76 25.20
C GLN A 41 -2.50 3.50 26.67
N ASP A 42 -3.05 4.52 27.33
CA ASP A 42 -3.48 4.41 28.71
C ASP A 42 -4.78 3.61 28.79
N TYR A 43 -4.75 2.53 29.56
CA TYR A 43 -5.87 1.62 29.68
C TYR A 43 -7.04 2.24 30.45
N ASP A 44 -6.76 2.97 31.53
CA ASP A 44 -7.80 3.59 32.35
C ASP A 44 -8.45 4.76 31.60
N GLU A 45 -7.68 5.48 30.79
CA GLU A 45 -8.21 6.48 29.85
C GLU A 45 -9.14 5.84 28.82
N ALA A 46 -8.73 4.72 28.20
CA ALA A 46 -9.57 4.00 27.24
C ALA A 46 -10.90 3.54 27.87
N VAL A 47 -10.86 3.03 29.11
CA VAL A 47 -12.05 2.68 29.87
C VAL A 47 -12.91 3.91 30.10
N SER A 48 -12.32 5.02 30.58
CA SER A 48 -13.03 6.29 30.82
C SER A 48 -13.75 6.81 29.58
N ILE A 49 -13.09 6.80 28.41
CA ILE A 49 -13.66 7.19 27.12
C ILE A 49 -14.88 6.33 26.79
N VAL A 50 -14.73 4.99 26.82
CA VAL A 50 -15.82 4.06 26.50
C VAL A 50 -16.99 4.28 27.44
N ARG A 51 -16.73 4.47 28.75
CA ARG A 51 -17.76 4.73 29.76
C ARG A 51 -18.53 6.02 29.51
N ARG A 52 -17.84 7.11 29.16
CA ARG A 52 -18.48 8.40 28.87
C ARG A 52 -19.36 8.32 27.63
N LEU A 53 -18.89 7.64 26.59
CA LEU A 53 -19.69 7.40 25.37
C LEU A 53 -20.91 6.52 25.66
N GLN A 54 -20.74 5.42 26.41
CA GLN A 54 -21.84 4.52 26.79
C GLN A 54 -22.88 5.21 27.68
N ALA A 55 -22.45 6.03 28.65
CA ALA A 55 -23.34 6.72 29.58
C ALA A 55 -24.29 7.71 28.88
N ALA A 56 -23.90 8.21 27.71
CA ALA A 56 -24.74 9.09 26.91
C ALA A 56 -25.76 8.34 26.03
N LEU A 57 -25.67 7.01 25.92
CA LEU A 57 -26.57 6.24 25.07
C LEU A 57 -27.89 5.95 25.81
N PRO A 58 -29.05 6.12 25.17
CA PRO A 58 -30.34 5.77 25.76
C PRO A 58 -30.47 4.25 25.95
N SER A 59 -31.33 3.83 26.88
CA SER A 59 -31.61 2.39 27.10
C SER A 59 -32.07 1.69 25.83
N GLY A 60 -31.61 0.44 25.63
CA GLY A 60 -31.84 -0.33 24.40
C GLY A 60 -30.81 -0.08 23.30
N SER A 61 -29.86 0.82 23.51
CA SER A 61 -28.70 1.03 22.63
C SER A 61 -27.75 -0.17 22.61
N TYR A 62 -26.97 -0.27 21.55
CA TYR A 62 -26.01 -1.36 21.34
C TYR A 62 -24.58 -0.82 21.36
N PHE A 63 -23.66 -1.59 21.95
CA PHE A 63 -22.24 -1.32 21.89
C PHE A 63 -21.53 -2.48 21.19
N VAL A 64 -20.74 -2.15 20.17
CA VAL A 64 -19.90 -3.11 19.45
C VAL A 64 -18.48 -2.56 19.42
N HIS A 65 -17.52 -3.38 19.83
CA HIS A 65 -16.11 -3.05 19.76
C HIS A 65 -15.32 -4.18 19.11
N TYR A 66 -14.35 -3.79 18.28
CA TYR A 66 -13.37 -4.67 17.65
C TYR A 66 -11.98 -4.11 17.90
N ASP A 67 -11.09 -4.84 18.55
CA ASP A 67 -9.66 -4.55 18.60
C ASP A 67 -8.85 -5.85 18.61
N SER A 68 -7.55 -5.74 18.31
CA SER A 68 -6.64 -6.87 18.39
C SER A 68 -6.31 -7.19 19.85
N THR A 69 -6.25 -8.48 20.17
CA THR A 69 -5.97 -8.99 21.52
C THR A 69 -4.55 -9.51 21.62
N ASP A 70 -4.07 -9.64 22.85
CA ASP A 70 -2.72 -10.10 23.16
C ASP A 70 -2.61 -11.65 23.18
N THR A 71 -3.63 -12.37 22.71
CA THR A 71 -3.74 -13.84 22.83
C THR A 71 -2.87 -14.62 21.84
N ASP A 72 -2.31 -13.96 20.83
CA ASP A 72 -1.47 -14.58 19.81
C ASP A 72 -0.02 -14.08 19.93
N GLN A 73 0.90 -15.00 20.18
CA GLN A 73 2.34 -14.72 20.31
C GLN A 73 2.92 -14.05 19.05
N ALA A 74 2.42 -14.43 17.87
CA ALA A 74 2.84 -13.84 16.60
C ALA A 74 2.30 -12.40 16.44
N LEU A 75 1.08 -12.12 16.94
CA LEU A 75 0.56 -10.75 17.00
C LEU A 75 1.33 -9.88 18.00
N LYS A 76 1.71 -10.43 19.16
CA LYS A 76 2.56 -9.74 20.15
C LYS A 76 3.93 -9.35 19.57
N GLN A 77 4.58 -10.27 18.86
CA GLN A 77 5.86 -10.01 18.18
C GLN A 77 5.69 -9.01 17.02
N ALA A 78 4.60 -9.12 16.25
CA ALA A 78 4.28 -8.16 15.20
C ALA A 78 3.97 -6.76 15.75
N GLN A 79 3.44 -6.65 16.97
CA GLN A 79 3.19 -5.37 17.64
C GLN A 79 4.48 -4.68 18.09
N GLN A 80 5.44 -5.42 18.65
CA GLN A 80 6.76 -4.88 18.98
C GLN A 80 7.45 -4.30 17.74
N GLY A 81 7.40 -5.03 16.61
CA GLY A 81 7.89 -4.52 15.33
C GLY A 81 7.05 -3.37 14.74
N TYR A 82 5.78 -3.21 15.13
CA TYR A 82 4.93 -2.10 14.72
C TYR A 82 5.30 -0.80 15.46
N ASP A 83 5.60 -0.87 16.75
CA ASP A 83 6.02 0.30 17.55
C ASP A 83 7.38 0.84 17.09
N ASP A 84 8.27 -0.05 16.64
CA ASP A 84 9.58 0.29 16.08
C ASP A 84 9.52 0.96 14.68
N THR A 85 8.34 1.01 14.04
CA THR A 85 8.15 1.61 12.70
C THR A 85 7.78 3.09 12.70
N GLY A 86 7.59 3.70 13.88
CA GLY A 86 7.10 5.08 14.01
C GLY A 86 5.61 5.26 13.67
N ALA A 87 4.87 4.15 13.55
CA ALA A 87 3.41 4.16 13.44
C ALA A 87 2.76 4.70 14.74
N VAL A 88 1.51 5.17 14.66
CA VAL A 88 0.76 5.56 15.87
C VAL A 88 0.66 4.30 16.74
N PRO A 89 1.25 4.27 17.95
CA PRO A 89 1.37 3.05 18.73
C PRO A 89 0.02 2.39 18.93
N TYR A 90 0.03 1.07 18.97
CA TYR A 90 -1.19 0.28 19.14
C TYR A 90 -0.97 -0.72 20.27
N VAL A 91 -1.74 -0.61 21.34
CA VAL A 91 -1.61 -1.49 22.50
C VAL A 91 -2.55 -2.67 22.33
N LEU A 92 -1.98 -3.88 22.26
CA LEU A 92 -2.74 -5.11 22.38
C LEU A 92 -3.22 -5.25 23.84
N ARG A 93 -4.52 -5.49 24.01
CA ARG A 93 -5.12 -5.69 25.33
C ARG A 93 -5.41 -7.16 25.59
N SER A 94 -5.37 -7.54 26.86
CA SER A 94 -5.80 -8.86 27.28
C SER A 94 -7.30 -9.03 27.11
N VAL A 95 -7.76 -10.29 27.09
CA VAL A 95 -9.20 -10.60 27.03
C VAL A 95 -9.93 -10.02 28.23
N GLU A 96 -9.31 -10.03 29.41
CA GLU A 96 -9.86 -9.43 30.63
C GLU A 96 -10.00 -7.91 30.48
N GLN A 97 -8.97 -7.24 29.94
CA GLN A 97 -9.00 -5.81 29.68
C GLN A 97 -10.10 -5.42 28.69
N ILE A 98 -10.26 -6.21 27.62
CA ILE A 98 -11.33 -6.00 26.64
C ILE A 98 -12.71 -6.23 27.26
N SER A 99 -12.83 -7.24 28.11
CA SER A 99 -14.10 -7.58 28.77
C SER A 99 -14.61 -6.45 29.67
N ARG A 100 -13.71 -5.66 30.28
CA ARG A 100 -14.10 -4.51 31.12
C ARG A 100 -14.83 -3.40 30.35
N PHE A 101 -14.63 -3.28 29.04
CA PHE A 101 -15.41 -2.33 28.22
C PHE A 101 -16.90 -2.67 28.16
N TYR A 102 -17.28 -3.91 28.49
CA TYR A 102 -18.66 -4.41 28.47
C TYR A 102 -19.28 -4.55 29.86
N GLU A 103 -18.54 -4.28 30.95
CA GLU A 103 -19.06 -4.38 32.31
C GLU A 103 -20.33 -3.52 32.48
N GLY A 104 -21.40 -4.08 33.05
CA GLY A 104 -22.67 -3.37 33.21
C GLY A 104 -23.56 -3.37 31.96
N LEU A 105 -23.12 -4.00 30.87
CA LEU A 105 -23.95 -4.29 29.70
C LEU A 105 -24.39 -5.76 29.68
N GLU A 106 -25.52 -6.02 29.06
CA GLU A 106 -25.93 -7.38 28.71
C GLU A 106 -25.18 -7.83 27.46
N LEU A 107 -24.40 -8.91 27.58
CA LEU A 107 -23.69 -9.51 26.45
C LEU A 107 -24.65 -10.35 25.61
N ILE A 108 -24.76 -10.00 24.31
CA ILE A 108 -25.56 -10.75 23.36
C ILE A 108 -24.69 -11.83 22.73
N GLU A 109 -25.20 -13.06 22.65
CA GLU A 109 -24.56 -14.20 21.99
C GLU A 109 -24.08 -13.84 20.57
N PRO A 110 -22.84 -14.20 20.17
CA PRO A 110 -21.91 -15.12 20.84
C PRO A 110 -21.00 -14.46 21.90
N GLY A 111 -21.29 -13.22 22.30
CA GLY A 111 -20.47 -12.46 23.25
C GLY A 111 -19.13 -12.03 22.66
N ILE A 112 -18.08 -12.07 23.48
CA ILE A 112 -16.73 -11.65 23.11
C ILE A 112 -16.00 -12.84 22.47
N VAL A 113 -15.93 -12.84 21.13
CA VAL A 113 -15.27 -13.89 20.34
C VAL A 113 -14.37 -13.30 19.27
N SER A 114 -13.46 -14.12 18.74
CA SER A 114 -12.71 -13.76 17.53
C SER A 114 -13.66 -13.43 16.38
N CYS A 115 -13.38 -12.36 15.63
CA CYS A 115 -14.25 -11.87 14.54
C CYS A 115 -14.74 -12.96 13.56
N PRO A 116 -13.93 -13.95 13.13
CA PRO A 116 -14.40 -15.04 12.27
C PRO A 116 -15.45 -15.97 12.89
N LEU A 117 -15.60 -15.96 14.22
CA LEU A 117 -16.58 -16.74 14.97
C LEU A 117 -17.89 -15.97 15.18
N TRP A 118 -17.90 -14.66 14.92
CA TRP A 118 -19.11 -13.85 14.94
C TRP A 118 -19.96 -14.18 13.69
N ARG A 119 -20.98 -15.04 13.87
CA ARG A 119 -21.83 -15.55 12.79
C ARG A 119 -23.22 -14.90 12.85
N PRO A 120 -23.71 -14.26 11.79
CA PRO A 120 -25.13 -13.96 11.69
C PRO A 120 -25.88 -15.25 11.35
N ALA A 121 -26.57 -15.83 12.34
CA ALA A 121 -27.40 -17.06 12.30
C ALA A 121 -26.66 -18.42 12.50
N PRO A 122 -27.34 -19.43 13.12
CA PRO A 122 -26.76 -20.74 13.36
C PRO A 122 -26.45 -21.47 12.04
N PRO A 123 -25.40 -22.29 12.00
CA PRO A 123 -25.01 -22.99 10.78
C PRO A 123 -26.13 -23.96 10.38
N ARG A 124 -26.72 -23.75 9.19
CA ARG A 124 -27.49 -24.82 8.53
C ARG A 124 -26.55 -26.01 8.38
N ARG A 125 -26.94 -27.17 8.90
CA ARG A 125 -26.27 -28.46 8.68
C ARG A 125 -26.18 -28.71 7.18
N THR A 126 -25.08 -28.33 6.56
CA THR A 126 -24.73 -28.77 5.20
C THR A 126 -24.00 -30.10 5.33
N SER A 127 -24.60 -31.17 4.81
CA SER A 127 -24.03 -32.51 4.73
C SER A 127 -22.90 -32.62 3.70
N ARG A 128 -22.01 -31.63 3.61
CA ARG A 128 -20.80 -31.69 2.79
C ARG A 128 -19.58 -31.63 3.69
N PRO A 129 -18.65 -32.59 3.58
CA PRO A 129 -17.37 -32.47 4.26
C PRO A 129 -16.63 -31.21 3.75
N PRO A 130 -15.81 -30.57 4.59
CA PRO A 130 -15.08 -29.37 4.20
C PRO A 130 -14.23 -29.66 2.96
N MET A 131 -14.36 -28.81 1.95
CA MET A 131 -13.43 -28.79 0.81
C MET A 131 -12.08 -28.36 1.33
N SER A 132 -11.13 -29.29 1.34
CA SER A 132 -9.71 -28.99 1.36
C SER A 132 -9.32 -28.40 0.00
N THR A 133 -8.97 -27.12 -0.02
CA THR A 133 -8.03 -26.56 -0.99
C THR A 133 -6.64 -26.68 -0.36
N GLY A 134 -5.74 -27.59 -0.70
CA GLY A 134 -5.62 -28.48 -1.85
C GLY A 134 -4.13 -28.62 -2.15
N GLY A 135 -3.40 -29.35 -1.29
CA GLY A 135 -2.17 -30.04 -1.69
C GLY A 135 -2.53 -31.32 -2.45
N TRP A 136 -1.73 -31.63 -3.47
CA TRP A 136 -2.00 -32.52 -4.61
C TRP A 136 -2.53 -33.93 -4.31
N ARG A 137 -3.39 -34.46 -5.21
CA ARG A 137 -3.79 -35.88 -5.30
C ARG A 137 -3.00 -36.60 -6.39
N ALA A 138 -2.56 -37.82 -6.07
CA ALA A 138 -2.45 -38.93 -7.01
C ALA A 138 -2.82 -40.22 -6.28
N SER A 139 -3.54 -41.13 -6.94
CA SER A 139 -3.90 -42.47 -6.44
C SER A 139 -3.77 -43.47 -7.58
N ARG A 140 -3.17 -44.63 -7.28
CA ARG A 140 -3.56 -45.95 -7.81
C ARG A 140 -3.02 -47.06 -6.91
N ASP A 141 -3.97 -47.77 -6.31
CA ASP A 141 -4.09 -49.20 -6.00
C ASP A 141 -2.91 -50.03 -5.45
N GLY A 142 -3.18 -50.63 -4.29
CA GLY A 142 -3.10 -52.10 -4.14
C GLY A 142 -2.14 -52.65 -3.07
N GLY A 143 -2.70 -53.36 -2.07
CA GLY A 143 -2.02 -54.46 -1.39
C GLY A 143 -2.00 -54.40 0.14
N ASP A 144 -2.64 -55.38 0.76
CA ASP A 144 -2.65 -55.75 2.18
C ASP A 144 -1.28 -55.70 2.88
N ASP A 145 -1.25 -55.35 4.18
CA ASP A 145 -1.07 -56.37 5.22
C ASP A 145 -1.20 -55.83 6.65
N ASP A 146 -1.64 -56.77 7.47
CA ASP A 146 -1.98 -56.81 8.89
C ASP A 146 -0.86 -56.36 9.86
N GLN A 147 -1.29 -55.97 11.07
CA GLN A 147 -0.69 -56.22 12.39
C GLN A 147 -0.54 -55.03 13.37
N THR A 148 -1.44 -55.07 14.36
CA THR A 148 -1.23 -55.01 15.82
C THR A 148 -0.57 -53.82 16.55
N ASN A 149 -1.24 -53.54 17.69
CA ASN A 149 -0.73 -53.17 19.01
C ASN A 149 -0.58 -51.70 19.43
N GLY A 150 -1.22 -51.41 20.57
CA GLY A 150 -0.56 -50.66 21.64
C GLY A 150 -1.33 -49.48 22.22
N SER A 151 -2.22 -49.75 23.15
CA SER A 151 -2.74 -48.79 24.14
C SER A 151 -1.63 -48.22 25.02
N ALA A 152 -1.61 -46.92 25.27
CA ALA A 152 -1.16 -46.34 26.54
C ALA A 152 -1.64 -44.88 26.70
N THR A 153 -2.52 -44.70 27.67
CA THR A 153 -2.90 -43.44 28.32
C THR A 153 -1.73 -42.91 29.17
N GLY A 154 -1.48 -41.60 29.15
CA GLY A 154 -0.53 -40.96 30.06
C GLY A 154 -0.76 -39.46 30.13
N GLU A 155 -1.37 -39.00 31.23
CA GLU A 155 -1.49 -37.61 31.66
C GLU A 155 -0.12 -36.95 31.84
N VAL A 156 -0.02 -35.65 31.49
CA VAL A 156 1.16 -34.82 31.77
C VAL A 156 0.71 -33.61 32.60
N THR A 157 1.15 -33.58 33.87
CA THR A 157 1.11 -32.41 34.77
C THR A 157 2.34 -31.51 34.58
N PRO A 158 2.25 -30.18 34.81
CA PRO A 158 3.33 -29.23 34.54
C PRO A 158 4.28 -29.03 35.74
N ALA A 159 5.54 -28.70 35.45
CA ALA A 159 6.59 -28.36 36.43
C ALA A 159 6.75 -26.81 36.57
N PRO A 160 7.29 -26.31 37.71
CA PRO A 160 7.07 -24.94 38.15
C PRO A 160 8.17 -23.93 37.77
N VAL A 161 7.77 -22.65 37.91
CA VAL A 161 8.49 -21.40 37.66
C VAL A 161 9.55 -21.14 38.74
N ALA A 162 10.71 -20.62 38.34
CA ALA A 162 11.71 -20.04 39.24
C ALA A 162 11.80 -18.52 39.04
N SER A 163 11.66 -17.81 40.14
CA SER A 163 11.76 -16.36 40.31
C SER A 163 13.21 -15.88 40.41
N SER A 164 13.50 -14.69 39.90
CA SER A 164 14.61 -13.87 40.39
C SER A 164 14.21 -12.40 40.40
N ASP A 165 14.13 -11.87 41.61
CA ASP A 165 13.96 -10.46 41.94
C ASP A 165 15.12 -9.60 41.41
N THR A 166 14.81 -8.40 40.93
CA THR A 166 15.64 -7.20 41.14
C THR A 166 14.80 -5.95 40.90
N ALA A 167 14.73 -5.10 41.93
CA ALA A 167 13.97 -3.85 41.97
C ALA A 167 14.75 -2.67 41.31
N PRO A 168 14.07 -1.55 40.99
CA PRO A 168 14.46 -0.66 39.89
C PRO A 168 15.24 0.59 40.33
N GLY A 169 16.07 1.10 39.42
CA GLY A 169 16.68 2.43 39.48
C GLY A 169 15.84 3.46 38.72
N SER A 170 15.63 4.61 39.37
CA SER A 170 14.91 5.78 38.89
C SER A 170 15.58 6.47 37.72
N GLU A 171 14.80 6.91 36.73
CA GLU A 171 15.09 8.14 36.00
C GLU A 171 13.81 8.70 35.36
N ALA A 172 13.60 10.00 35.56
CA ALA A 172 12.43 10.76 35.16
C ALA A 172 12.61 11.28 33.72
N GLU A 173 11.68 10.96 32.83
CA GLU A 173 11.54 11.64 31.53
C GLU A 173 10.30 12.54 31.54
N GLY A 174 10.51 13.85 31.39
CA GLY A 174 9.48 14.77 30.96
C GLY A 174 9.15 14.53 29.49
N ARG A 175 7.91 14.14 29.18
CA ARG A 175 7.41 13.98 27.81
C ARG A 175 6.41 15.08 27.47
N ALA A 176 6.86 16.02 26.65
CA ALA A 176 5.98 16.87 25.85
C ALA A 176 5.41 16.02 24.70
N GLY A 177 4.08 15.95 24.62
CA GLY A 177 3.35 15.13 23.66
C GLY A 177 3.44 15.63 22.21
N VAL A 178 3.39 14.69 21.26
CA VAL A 178 3.20 14.97 19.83
C VAL A 178 2.17 13.99 19.26
N ARG A 179 0.94 14.47 19.05
CA ARG A 179 -0.14 13.76 18.34
C ARG A 179 0.06 13.85 16.81
N GLY A 180 -0.46 12.85 16.09
CA GLY A 180 -0.98 13.01 14.73
C GLY A 180 0.02 13.09 13.57
N ARG A 181 1.17 12.40 13.62
CA ARG A 181 2.21 12.52 12.58
C ARG A 181 2.71 11.21 11.95
N GLY A 182 2.31 10.00 12.35
CA GLY A 182 2.98 8.74 11.98
C GLY A 182 3.36 8.49 10.50
N LEU A 183 2.39 8.32 9.58
CA LEU A 183 2.70 7.96 8.18
C LEU A 183 3.23 9.14 7.35
N GLU A 184 2.64 10.33 7.49
CA GLU A 184 3.17 11.53 6.85
C GLU A 184 4.55 11.91 7.41
N SER A 185 4.81 11.70 8.70
CA SER A 185 6.12 11.93 9.32
C SER A 185 7.08 10.81 9.00
N ALA A 186 6.68 9.56 8.86
CA ALA A 186 7.56 8.51 8.36
C ALA A 186 7.97 8.80 6.91
N LEU A 187 7.03 9.24 6.06
CA LEU A 187 7.32 9.62 4.67
C LEU A 187 8.11 10.93 4.59
N ARG A 188 7.83 11.94 5.44
CA ARG A 188 8.61 13.19 5.54
C ARG A 188 9.98 12.99 6.18
N GLN A 189 10.12 12.14 7.20
CA GLN A 189 11.40 11.80 7.83
C GLN A 189 12.27 11.00 6.88
N THR A 190 11.70 10.07 6.11
CA THR A 190 12.45 9.36 5.04
C THR A 190 12.89 10.35 3.95
N ALA A 191 12.00 11.25 3.50
CA ALA A 191 12.34 12.29 2.52
C ALA A 191 13.34 13.34 3.04
N ALA A 192 13.35 13.62 4.36
CA ALA A 192 14.27 14.56 5.02
C ALA A 192 15.61 13.93 5.42
N ALA A 193 15.68 12.61 5.61
CA ALA A 193 16.91 11.89 5.94
C ALA A 193 17.92 11.83 4.75
N GLY A 194 17.49 12.16 3.53
CA GLY A 194 18.34 12.33 2.35
C GLY A 194 18.99 13.72 2.20
N VAL A 195 18.88 14.60 3.21
CA VAL A 195 19.44 15.97 3.14
C VAL A 195 20.94 15.92 3.37
N GLY A 196 21.67 15.69 2.27
CA GLY A 196 23.11 15.54 2.38
C GLY A 196 23.91 15.63 1.09
N ARG A 197 23.46 16.36 0.06
CA ARG A 197 24.32 16.96 -1.00
C ARG A 197 23.49 17.76 -2.00
N ARG A 198 23.91 19.01 -2.27
CA ARG A 198 23.33 19.84 -3.35
C ARG A 198 23.62 19.19 -4.71
N CYS A 199 22.57 18.88 -5.48
CA CYS A 199 22.70 18.52 -6.89
C CYS A 199 23.31 19.69 -7.70
N PRO A 200 24.31 19.45 -8.55
CA PRO A 200 24.82 20.48 -9.43
C PRO A 200 23.80 20.81 -10.54
N ARG A 201 23.55 22.12 -10.77
CA ARG A 201 22.75 22.62 -11.88
C ARG A 201 23.41 22.20 -13.21
N ARG A 202 22.72 21.38 -14.03
CA ARG A 202 23.16 21.07 -15.40
C ARG A 202 22.42 21.95 -16.41
N ARG A 203 23.18 22.56 -17.32
CA ARG A 203 22.70 23.23 -18.53
C ARG A 203 22.00 22.21 -19.43
N THR A 204 20.89 22.62 -20.04
CA THR A 204 20.19 21.93 -21.12
C THR A 204 21.18 21.49 -22.20
N ALA A 205 21.32 20.18 -22.39
CA ALA A 205 22.19 19.61 -23.42
C ALA A 205 21.41 19.47 -24.74
N ALA A 206 22.04 19.87 -25.84
CA ALA A 206 21.60 19.60 -27.20
C ALA A 206 21.56 18.07 -27.47
N PRO A 207 20.85 17.59 -28.51
CA PRO A 207 20.76 16.18 -28.83
C PRO A 207 22.16 15.58 -29.02
N ARG A 208 22.46 14.49 -28.32
CA ARG A 208 23.71 13.75 -28.51
C ARG A 208 23.62 12.83 -29.74
N PRO A 209 24.74 12.61 -30.46
CA PRO A 209 24.81 11.61 -31.52
C PRO A 209 24.49 10.20 -30.98
N GLN A 210 23.86 9.37 -31.81
CA GLN A 210 23.23 8.10 -31.46
C GLN A 210 24.22 6.93 -31.20
N ASP A 211 25.53 7.16 -31.26
CA ASP A 211 26.55 6.09 -31.26
C ASP A 211 27.29 5.84 -29.94
N GLU A 212 27.11 6.67 -28.90
CA GLU A 212 27.62 6.35 -27.56
C GLU A 212 26.51 5.74 -26.71
N ALA A 213 26.61 4.43 -26.45
CA ALA A 213 25.71 3.77 -25.51
C ALA A 213 25.80 4.48 -24.14
N PRO A 214 24.71 5.06 -23.63
CA PRO A 214 24.78 5.82 -22.40
C PRO A 214 25.10 4.86 -21.25
N GLY A 215 26.09 5.19 -20.43
CA GLY A 215 26.43 4.42 -19.22
C GLY A 215 25.34 4.41 -18.14
N ARG A 216 24.13 4.94 -18.43
CA ARG A 216 22.95 4.92 -17.59
C ARG A 216 21.69 5.03 -18.48
N PRO A 217 20.54 4.44 -18.11
CA PRO A 217 19.30 4.65 -18.84
C PRO A 217 18.82 6.09 -18.65
N ARG A 218 18.38 6.75 -19.73
CA ARG A 218 17.73 8.05 -19.64
C ARG A 218 16.32 7.90 -19.05
N HIS A 219 15.66 6.82 -19.43
CA HIS A 219 14.32 6.47 -18.93
C HIS A 219 14.30 5.07 -18.32
N LEU A 220 14.11 5.03 -17.00
CA LEU A 220 13.91 3.83 -16.22
C LEU A 220 12.42 3.64 -15.94
N ALA A 221 11.88 2.46 -16.25
CA ALA A 221 10.52 2.07 -15.91
C ALA A 221 10.53 0.90 -14.93
N ILE A 222 9.69 0.93 -13.88
CA ILE A 222 9.64 -0.14 -12.87
C ILE A 222 8.21 -0.63 -12.65
N ILE A 223 8.03 -1.94 -12.82
CA ILE A 223 6.82 -2.67 -12.42
C ILE A 223 7.01 -3.19 -10.99
N MET A 224 6.32 -2.55 -10.06
CA MET A 224 6.43 -2.74 -8.60
C MET A 224 5.59 -3.93 -8.10
N ASP A 225 5.92 -5.13 -8.57
CA ASP A 225 5.18 -6.36 -8.30
C ASP A 225 5.67 -7.09 -7.03
N GLY A 226 4.81 -7.96 -6.48
CA GLY A 226 5.15 -8.81 -5.34
C GLY A 226 4.58 -8.36 -4.00
N ASN A 227 3.92 -7.20 -3.90
CA ASN A 227 3.32 -6.68 -2.66
C ASN A 227 2.44 -7.70 -1.91
N GLY A 228 1.53 -8.35 -2.64
CA GLY A 228 0.63 -9.35 -2.05
C GLY A 228 1.35 -10.64 -1.63
N ARG A 229 2.36 -11.07 -2.40
CA ARG A 229 3.18 -12.25 -2.09
C ARG A 229 4.05 -11.99 -0.84
N TRP A 230 4.60 -10.79 -0.75
CA TRP A 230 5.40 -10.34 0.39
C TRP A 230 4.61 -10.38 1.70
N ALA A 231 3.35 -9.92 1.66
CA ALA A 231 2.44 -10.00 2.80
C ALA A 231 2.08 -11.45 3.15
N ALA A 232 1.75 -12.27 2.16
CA ALA A 232 1.38 -13.66 2.37
C ALA A 232 2.50 -14.47 3.04
N LEU A 233 3.76 -14.27 2.64
CA LEU A 233 4.94 -14.91 3.26
C LEU A 233 5.12 -14.54 4.74
N ARG A 234 4.51 -13.46 5.19
CA ARG A 234 4.60 -12.93 6.55
C ARG A 234 3.28 -13.06 7.34
N GLY A 235 2.30 -13.80 6.82
CA GLY A 235 0.98 -13.94 7.45
C GLY A 235 0.15 -12.63 7.49
N LEU A 236 0.50 -11.64 6.67
CA LEU A 236 -0.12 -10.32 6.66
C LEU A 236 -1.20 -10.20 5.57
N SER A 237 -2.09 -9.23 5.74
CA SER A 237 -3.10 -8.90 4.71
C SER A 237 -2.46 -8.28 3.46
N ARG A 238 -3.10 -8.44 2.30
CA ARG A 238 -2.65 -7.82 1.04
C ARG A 238 -2.51 -6.29 1.15
N THR A 239 -3.41 -5.65 1.90
CA THR A 239 -3.36 -4.20 2.18
C THR A 239 -2.06 -3.80 2.88
N ARG A 240 -1.60 -4.60 3.87
CA ARG A 240 -0.31 -4.39 4.54
C ARG A 240 0.86 -4.51 3.56
N GLY A 241 0.79 -5.46 2.62
CA GLY A 241 1.77 -5.56 1.55
C GLY A 241 1.83 -4.32 0.67
N HIS A 242 0.67 -3.74 0.31
CA HIS A 242 0.62 -2.48 -0.43
C HIS A 242 1.16 -1.29 0.38
N GLN A 243 0.90 -1.23 1.68
CA GLN A 243 1.49 -0.21 2.57
C GLN A 243 3.01 -0.33 2.63
N ALA A 244 3.55 -1.55 2.79
CA ALA A 244 4.99 -1.80 2.76
C ALA A 244 5.60 -1.40 1.40
N GLY A 245 4.88 -1.65 0.31
CA GLY A 245 5.26 -1.18 -1.02
C GLY A 245 5.30 0.35 -1.15
N VAL A 246 4.41 1.08 -0.48
CA VAL A 246 4.46 2.54 -0.44
C VAL A 246 5.69 3.03 0.31
N LEU A 247 6.03 2.39 1.43
CA LEU A 247 7.25 2.70 2.18
C LEU A 247 8.54 2.35 1.41
N ALA A 248 8.43 1.59 0.31
CA ALA A 248 9.53 1.30 -0.59
C ALA A 248 9.80 2.36 -1.65
N LEU A 249 8.86 3.27 -1.89
CA LEU A 249 9.02 4.27 -2.94
C LEU A 249 10.17 5.23 -2.66
N PRO A 250 10.35 5.79 -1.44
CA PRO A 250 11.40 6.78 -1.22
C PRO A 250 12.78 6.25 -1.55
N ARG A 251 13.13 5.04 -1.07
CA ARG A 251 14.45 4.43 -1.35
C ARG A 251 14.76 4.32 -2.84
N VAL A 252 13.77 3.99 -3.68
CA VAL A 252 13.95 3.84 -5.13
C VAL A 252 14.00 5.19 -5.84
N VAL A 253 13.10 6.10 -5.49
CA VAL A 253 13.05 7.45 -6.09
C VAL A 253 14.28 8.26 -5.72
N ASP A 254 14.74 8.17 -4.47
CA ASP A 254 15.96 8.84 -3.99
C ASP A 254 17.18 8.32 -4.73
N THR A 255 17.32 7.00 -4.83
CA THR A 255 18.42 6.37 -5.57
C THR A 255 18.39 6.79 -7.04
N ALA A 256 17.23 6.76 -7.71
CA ALA A 256 17.13 7.20 -9.11
C ALA A 256 17.53 8.66 -9.30
N LEU A 257 17.15 9.54 -8.36
CA LEU A 257 17.54 10.95 -8.39
C LEU A 257 19.06 11.12 -8.16
N GLU A 258 19.65 10.37 -7.24
CA GLU A 258 21.10 10.37 -6.96
C GLU A 258 21.93 9.88 -8.15
N GLU A 259 21.46 8.82 -8.82
CA GLU A 259 22.07 8.26 -10.04
C GLU A 259 21.85 9.16 -11.28
N GLY A 260 21.06 10.22 -11.14
CA GLY A 260 20.78 11.19 -12.19
C GLY A 260 19.95 10.61 -13.33
N ILE A 261 18.99 9.75 -13.01
CA ILE A 261 17.97 9.29 -13.95
C ILE A 261 17.09 10.47 -14.36
N GLU A 262 16.93 10.70 -15.65
CA GLU A 262 16.16 11.85 -16.16
C GLU A 262 14.66 11.60 -16.09
N HIS A 263 14.24 10.36 -16.36
CA HIS A 263 12.83 9.93 -16.35
C HIS A 263 12.68 8.61 -15.58
N LEU A 264 11.81 8.62 -14.56
CA LEU A 264 11.43 7.44 -13.81
C LEU A 264 9.93 7.20 -13.97
N SER A 265 9.54 6.06 -14.55
CA SER A 265 8.13 5.64 -14.66
C SER A 265 7.84 4.49 -13.70
N LEU A 266 6.86 4.64 -12.82
CA LEU A 266 6.50 3.64 -11.82
C LEU A 266 5.08 3.14 -12.04
N PHE A 267 4.88 1.81 -12.06
CA PHE A 267 3.57 1.21 -12.33
C PHE A 267 2.79 0.90 -11.04
N PHE A 268 1.83 1.75 -10.68
CA PHE A 268 1.11 1.66 -9.41
C PHE A 268 -0.19 0.87 -9.48
N PHE A 269 -1.00 1.12 -10.52
CA PHE A 269 -2.33 0.53 -10.64
C PHE A 269 -2.72 0.39 -12.11
N SER A 270 -3.03 -0.83 -12.53
CA SER A 270 -3.43 -1.13 -13.91
C SER A 270 -4.94 -1.04 -14.11
N THR A 271 -5.36 -0.90 -15.37
CA THR A 271 -6.78 -0.97 -15.77
C THR A 271 -7.45 -2.30 -15.43
N GLU A 272 -6.68 -3.37 -15.28
CA GLU A 272 -7.18 -4.70 -14.91
C GLU A 272 -7.35 -4.85 -13.40
N ASN A 273 -6.77 -3.96 -12.58
CA ASN A 273 -6.93 -3.99 -11.12
C ASN A 273 -8.33 -3.62 -10.66
N TRP A 274 -9.19 -3.10 -11.54
CA TRP A 274 -10.62 -2.91 -11.26
C TRP A 274 -11.40 -4.22 -11.07
N ASN A 275 -10.85 -5.36 -11.51
CA ASN A 275 -11.45 -6.68 -11.29
C ASN A 275 -11.25 -7.22 -9.86
N ARG A 276 -10.53 -6.49 -9.00
CA ARG A 276 -10.29 -6.87 -7.60
C ARG A 276 -11.53 -6.58 -6.73
N PRO A 277 -11.62 -7.18 -5.52
CA PRO A 277 -12.73 -6.92 -4.60
C PRO A 277 -12.92 -5.42 -4.32
N ARG A 278 -14.17 -4.96 -4.26
CA ARG A 278 -14.52 -3.52 -4.11
C ARG A 278 -13.81 -2.84 -2.92
N GLY A 279 -13.67 -3.55 -1.80
CA GLY A 279 -12.97 -3.04 -0.62
C GLY A 279 -11.47 -2.79 -0.87
N GLU A 280 -10.80 -3.65 -1.64
CA GLU A 280 -9.39 -3.48 -2.03
C GLU A 280 -9.24 -2.29 -2.97
N VAL A 281 -10.14 -2.15 -3.95
CA VAL A 281 -10.14 -1.01 -4.88
C VAL A 281 -10.33 0.31 -4.12
N ALA A 282 -11.30 0.38 -3.20
CA ALA A 282 -11.54 1.59 -2.41
C ALA A 282 -10.34 1.96 -1.52
N ALA A 283 -9.68 0.97 -0.92
CA ALA A 283 -8.46 1.19 -0.13
C ALA A 283 -7.31 1.72 -1.02
N LEU A 284 -7.13 1.17 -2.22
CA LEU A 284 -6.12 1.62 -3.17
C LEU A 284 -6.37 3.07 -3.62
N MET A 285 -7.61 3.47 -3.88
CA MET A 285 -7.92 4.87 -4.26
C MET A 285 -7.58 5.87 -3.15
N ARG A 286 -7.83 5.52 -1.88
CA ARG A 286 -7.43 6.36 -0.73
C ARG A 286 -5.91 6.45 -0.60
N LEU A 287 -5.22 5.32 -0.75
CA LEU A 287 -3.76 5.26 -0.74
C LEU A 287 -3.16 6.12 -1.86
N THR A 288 -3.77 6.14 -3.03
CA THR A 288 -3.32 6.96 -4.17
C THR A 288 -3.43 8.46 -3.90
N ALA A 289 -4.51 8.92 -3.26
CA ALA A 289 -4.63 10.33 -2.90
C ALA A 289 -3.49 10.74 -1.95
N GLN A 290 -3.19 9.90 -0.95
CA GLN A 290 -2.06 10.13 -0.02
C GLN A 290 -0.71 10.10 -0.74
N LEU A 291 -0.52 9.16 -1.67
CA LEU A 291 0.70 9.07 -2.48
C LEU A 291 0.93 10.31 -3.34
N ALA A 292 -0.13 10.91 -3.90
CA ALA A 292 0.00 12.13 -4.69
C ALA A 292 0.56 13.30 -3.86
N ASP A 293 0.13 13.43 -2.60
CA ASP A 293 0.65 14.43 -1.67
C ASP A 293 2.10 14.14 -1.26
N VAL A 294 2.45 12.87 -1.05
CA VAL A 294 3.82 12.43 -0.73
C VAL A 294 4.77 12.74 -1.89
N PHE A 295 4.39 12.40 -3.12
CA PHE A 295 5.19 12.71 -4.29
C PHE A 295 5.30 14.21 -4.53
N ARG A 296 4.28 15.00 -4.19
CA ARG A 296 4.36 16.46 -4.27
C ARG A 296 5.51 17.02 -3.43
N GLY A 297 5.84 16.39 -2.29
CA GLY A 297 7.01 16.75 -1.49
C GLY A 297 8.34 16.64 -2.25
N TYR A 298 8.46 15.73 -3.21
CA TYR A 298 9.63 15.66 -4.09
C TYR A 298 9.76 16.87 -5.03
N GLY A 299 8.70 17.67 -5.17
CA GLY A 299 8.74 18.95 -5.86
C GLY A 299 9.80 19.91 -5.29
N GLU A 300 10.03 19.88 -3.97
CA GLU A 300 11.07 20.70 -3.31
C GLU A 300 12.49 20.30 -3.75
N ARG A 301 12.67 19.04 -4.19
CA ARG A 301 13.93 18.50 -4.72
C ARG A 301 14.05 18.68 -6.24
N GLY A 302 13.15 19.45 -6.85
CA GLY A 302 13.16 19.71 -8.29
C GLY A 302 12.66 18.54 -9.13
N VAL A 303 11.90 17.60 -8.57
CA VAL A 303 11.23 16.53 -9.31
C VAL A 303 9.95 17.06 -9.96
N ARG A 304 9.75 16.78 -11.24
CA ARG A 304 8.52 17.07 -11.98
C ARG A 304 7.63 15.83 -11.99
N LEU A 305 6.42 15.95 -11.48
CA LEU A 305 5.45 14.86 -11.48
C LEU A 305 4.63 14.87 -12.77
N ARG A 306 4.36 13.68 -13.29
CA ARG A 306 3.42 13.46 -14.39
C ARG A 306 2.54 12.26 -14.12
N TRP A 307 1.24 12.42 -14.24
CA TRP A 307 0.31 11.32 -14.13
C TRP A 307 0.06 10.71 -15.52
N LEU A 308 0.15 9.39 -15.60
CA LEU A 308 -0.22 8.62 -16.79
C LEU A 308 -1.35 7.66 -16.45
N GLY A 309 -2.51 7.82 -17.10
CA GLY A 309 -3.63 6.89 -16.92
C GLY A 309 -4.97 7.42 -17.43
N SER A 310 -6.03 6.67 -17.10
CA SER A 310 -7.41 6.99 -17.44
C SER A 310 -8.09 7.81 -16.35
N GLU A 311 -8.80 8.87 -16.72
CA GLU A 311 -9.74 9.54 -15.81
C GLU A 311 -10.95 8.66 -15.50
N ALA A 312 -11.23 7.66 -16.33
CA ALA A 312 -12.40 6.81 -16.19
C ALA A 312 -12.40 6.08 -14.84
N ARG A 313 -13.52 6.22 -14.10
CA ARG A 313 -13.76 5.63 -12.79
C ARG A 313 -12.93 6.21 -11.63
N LEU A 314 -12.13 7.25 -11.86
CA LEU A 314 -11.42 7.92 -10.76
C LEU A 314 -12.37 8.81 -9.94
N PRO A 315 -12.33 8.76 -8.60
CA PRO A 315 -13.00 9.74 -7.76
C PRO A 315 -12.49 11.16 -8.07
N ARG A 316 -13.39 12.15 -8.04
CA ARG A 316 -13.04 13.56 -8.32
C ARG A 316 -11.90 14.08 -7.44
N ALA A 317 -11.90 13.72 -6.15
CA ALA A 317 -10.85 14.12 -5.22
C ALA A 317 -9.47 13.55 -5.62
N THR A 318 -9.42 12.27 -6.04
CA THR A 318 -8.18 11.64 -6.52
C THR A 318 -7.66 12.32 -7.78
N LEU A 319 -8.54 12.59 -8.76
CA LEU A 319 -8.17 13.29 -9.99
C LEU A 319 -7.65 14.71 -9.70
N ALA A 320 -8.31 15.45 -8.80
CA ALA A 320 -7.87 16.78 -8.39
C ALA A 320 -6.48 16.75 -7.73
N ALA A 321 -6.22 15.77 -6.84
CA ALA A 321 -4.93 15.61 -6.18
C ALA A 321 -3.80 15.29 -7.18
N LEU A 322 -4.07 14.42 -8.16
CA LEU A 322 -3.12 14.09 -9.24
C LEU A 322 -2.78 15.32 -10.08
N ARG A 323 -3.80 16.05 -10.57
CA ARG A 323 -3.60 17.27 -11.39
C ARG A 323 -2.86 18.35 -10.62
N ARG A 324 -3.22 18.60 -9.35
CA ARG A 324 -2.51 19.55 -8.49
C ARG A 324 -1.03 19.19 -8.36
N ALA A 325 -0.70 17.92 -8.18
CA ALA A 325 0.68 17.46 -8.07
C ALA A 325 1.49 17.70 -9.37
N GLU A 326 0.87 17.51 -10.55
CA GLU A 326 1.49 17.87 -11.84
C GLU A 326 1.71 19.37 -11.97
N ASP A 327 0.69 20.17 -11.68
CA ASP A 327 0.73 21.63 -11.82
C ASP A 327 1.77 22.27 -10.89
N ASP A 328 1.79 21.87 -9.61
CA ASP A 328 2.72 22.38 -8.60
C ASP A 328 4.20 22.11 -8.94
N THR A 329 4.46 21.09 -9.75
CA THR A 329 5.82 20.63 -10.07
C THR A 329 6.18 20.79 -11.56
N ARG A 330 5.35 21.44 -12.37
CA ARG A 330 5.49 21.48 -13.84
C ARG A 330 6.81 22.08 -14.33
N ASP A 331 7.38 23.01 -13.57
CA ASP A 331 8.58 23.79 -13.94
C ASP A 331 9.88 23.16 -13.41
N ASN A 332 9.76 22.05 -12.69
CA ASN A 332 10.88 21.29 -12.18
C ASN A 332 11.61 20.51 -13.30
N ARG A 333 12.92 20.28 -13.11
CA ARG A 333 13.82 19.75 -14.16
C ARG A 333 14.86 18.75 -13.66
N ALA A 334 14.91 18.42 -12.37
CA ALA A 334 15.93 17.51 -11.83
C ALA A 334 15.67 16.05 -12.28
N MET A 335 14.42 15.62 -12.27
CA MET A 335 13.95 14.33 -12.78
C MET A 335 12.45 14.43 -13.09
N THR A 336 11.96 13.75 -14.12
CA THR A 336 10.53 13.55 -14.33
C THR A 336 10.11 12.22 -13.72
N LEU A 337 9.21 12.26 -12.74
CA LEU A 337 8.59 11.08 -12.15
C LEU A 337 7.19 10.88 -12.75
N ALA A 338 7.06 9.88 -13.61
CA ALA A 338 5.80 9.48 -14.20
C ALA A 338 5.11 8.42 -13.32
N PHE A 339 4.02 8.81 -12.66
CA PHE A 339 3.20 7.94 -11.83
C PHE A 339 2.10 7.32 -12.69
N CYS A 340 2.23 6.03 -13.01
CA CYS A 340 1.28 5.34 -13.88
C CYS A 340 0.18 4.68 -13.06
N PHE A 341 -1.02 5.27 -13.11
CA PHE A 341 -2.14 4.89 -12.28
C PHE A 341 -3.45 4.91 -13.04
N ASN A 342 -4.20 3.82 -12.91
CA ASN A 342 -5.28 3.50 -13.83
C ASN A 342 -4.78 3.50 -15.28
N HIS A 343 -3.59 2.92 -15.47
CA HIS A 343 -2.88 2.91 -16.75
C HIS A 343 -2.97 1.53 -17.43
N GLY A 344 -3.10 1.56 -18.75
CA GLY A 344 -2.90 0.40 -19.62
C GLY A 344 -2.43 0.86 -21.00
N GLY A 345 -1.35 0.29 -21.51
CA GLY A 345 -0.72 0.68 -22.77
C GLY A 345 -1.62 0.48 -23.98
N ARG A 346 -2.49 -0.55 -23.98
CA ARG A 346 -3.52 -0.72 -25.02
C ARG A 346 -4.53 0.44 -25.03
N GLU A 347 -4.97 0.90 -23.85
CA GLU A 347 -5.88 2.03 -23.75
C GLU A 347 -5.18 3.34 -24.16
N GLU A 348 -3.90 3.49 -23.82
CA GLU A 348 -3.05 4.61 -24.26
C GLU A 348 -2.96 4.69 -25.80
N ILE A 349 -2.64 3.57 -26.45
CA ILE A 349 -2.59 3.46 -27.93
C ILE A 349 -3.96 3.76 -28.53
N ALA A 350 -5.03 3.22 -27.98
CA ALA A 350 -6.39 3.47 -28.47
C ALA A 350 -6.78 4.95 -28.36
N ARG A 351 -6.37 5.64 -27.30
CA ARG A 351 -6.60 7.10 -27.14
C ARG A 351 -5.81 7.91 -28.16
N ALA A 352 -4.53 7.58 -28.40
CA ALA A 352 -3.73 8.26 -29.42
C ALA A 352 -4.34 8.07 -30.81
N ALA A 353 -4.74 6.84 -31.16
CA ALA A 353 -5.43 6.55 -32.42
C ALA A 353 -6.76 7.32 -32.55
N THR A 354 -7.54 7.42 -31.47
CA THR A 354 -8.79 8.21 -31.46
C THR A 354 -8.51 9.70 -31.66
N SER A 355 -7.44 10.22 -31.06
CA SER A 355 -7.01 11.61 -31.22
C SER A 355 -6.61 11.92 -32.66
N LEU A 356 -5.83 11.05 -33.30
CA LEU A 356 -5.46 11.15 -34.71
C LEU A 356 -6.68 11.10 -35.64
N ALA A 357 -7.59 10.14 -35.40
CA ALA A 357 -8.80 9.99 -36.20
C ALA A 357 -9.70 11.23 -36.14
N ARG A 358 -9.82 11.86 -34.96
CA ARG A 358 -10.55 13.14 -34.80
C ARG A 358 -9.86 14.27 -35.54
N ALA A 359 -8.56 14.45 -35.34
CA ALA A 359 -7.80 15.48 -36.04
C ALA A 359 -7.92 15.35 -37.56
N SER A 360 -7.98 14.13 -38.07
CA SER A 360 -8.19 13.88 -39.49
C SER A 360 -9.62 14.16 -39.95
N ALA A 361 -10.63 13.71 -39.21
CA ALA A 361 -12.03 13.99 -39.50
C ALA A 361 -12.35 15.50 -39.49
N ASP A 362 -11.67 16.25 -38.64
CA ASP A 362 -11.78 17.72 -38.53
C ASP A 362 -10.98 18.46 -39.63
N GLY A 363 -10.29 17.73 -40.53
CA GLY A 363 -9.49 18.29 -41.61
C GLY A 363 -8.14 18.90 -41.18
N ALA A 364 -7.75 18.73 -39.91
CA ALA A 364 -6.49 19.24 -39.37
C ALA A 364 -5.28 18.31 -39.68
N LEU A 365 -5.53 17.07 -40.13
CA LEU A 365 -4.51 16.07 -40.41
C LEU A 365 -4.87 15.21 -41.62
N ASP A 366 -3.93 15.05 -42.56
CA ASP A 366 -4.03 14.05 -43.62
C ASP A 366 -3.74 12.64 -43.04
N PRO A 367 -4.65 11.65 -43.16
CA PRO A 367 -4.38 10.28 -42.73
C PRO A 367 -3.10 9.68 -43.34
N GLY A 368 -2.75 10.07 -44.57
CA GLY A 368 -1.55 9.58 -45.25
C GLY A 368 -0.24 10.06 -44.63
N ALA A 369 -0.29 11.10 -43.79
CA ALA A 369 0.87 11.64 -43.07
C ALA A 369 1.11 10.98 -41.70
N ILE A 370 0.30 10.01 -41.29
CA ILE A 370 0.44 9.33 -40.00
C ILE A 370 1.64 8.37 -40.04
N ASP A 371 2.70 8.75 -39.34
CA ASP A 371 3.89 7.93 -39.07
C ASP A 371 4.08 7.69 -37.55
N GLU A 372 5.14 6.95 -37.18
CA GLU A 372 5.45 6.65 -35.76
C GLU A 372 5.74 7.92 -34.93
N ALA A 373 6.36 8.93 -35.55
CA ALA A 373 6.70 10.18 -34.87
C ALA A 373 5.45 11.00 -34.56
N LEU A 374 4.53 11.10 -35.52
CA LEU A 374 3.25 11.74 -35.34
C LEU A 374 2.37 10.96 -34.36
N PHE A 375 2.36 9.63 -34.43
CA PHE A 375 1.64 8.81 -33.45
C PHE A 375 2.15 9.08 -32.02
N THR A 376 3.46 9.16 -31.83
CA THR A 376 4.09 9.47 -30.55
C THR A 376 3.67 10.84 -30.01
N ARG A 377 3.47 11.84 -30.88
CA ARG A 377 2.97 13.18 -30.49
C ARG A 377 1.52 13.16 -29.98
N HIS A 378 0.75 12.16 -30.35
CA HIS A 378 -0.63 11.97 -29.87
C HIS A 378 -0.73 11.10 -28.61
N LEU A 379 0.38 10.51 -28.14
CA LEU A 379 0.42 9.87 -26.82
C LEU A 379 0.39 10.92 -25.70
N PRO A 380 -0.21 10.61 -24.52
CA PRO A 380 -0.17 11.51 -23.37
C PRO A 380 1.28 11.80 -22.97
N HIS A 381 1.64 13.05 -22.69
CA HIS A 381 3.02 13.44 -22.39
C HIS A 381 4.00 13.04 -23.51
N ALA A 382 3.77 13.56 -24.72
CA ALA A 382 4.56 13.28 -25.93
C ALA A 382 6.08 13.53 -25.80
N ASP A 383 6.50 14.34 -24.84
CA ASP A 383 7.91 14.61 -24.56
C ASP A 383 8.55 13.60 -23.58
N LEU A 384 7.78 12.62 -23.07
CA LEU A 384 8.32 11.50 -22.33
C LEU A 384 9.03 10.54 -23.30
N PRO A 385 10.34 10.27 -23.12
CA PRO A 385 11.10 9.47 -24.06
C PRO A 385 10.73 7.98 -24.00
N ASP A 386 11.22 7.21 -24.96
CA ASP A 386 11.17 5.75 -24.91
C ASP A 386 11.91 5.21 -23.69
N ILE A 387 11.51 4.01 -23.25
CA ILE A 387 12.08 3.34 -22.09
C ILE A 387 13.39 2.69 -22.53
N ASP A 388 14.49 3.07 -21.89
CA ASP A 388 15.78 2.41 -22.07
C ASP A 388 15.82 1.09 -21.31
N MET A 389 15.31 1.10 -20.07
CA MET A 389 15.40 0.00 -19.12
C MET A 389 14.06 -0.20 -18.40
N LEU A 390 13.54 -1.42 -18.44
CA LEU A 390 12.34 -1.81 -17.70
C LEU A 390 12.70 -2.88 -16.68
N VAL A 391 12.51 -2.57 -15.40
CA VAL A 391 12.68 -3.48 -14.28
C VAL A 391 11.33 -4.01 -13.84
N ARG A 392 11.25 -5.31 -13.53
CA ARG A 392 10.11 -5.89 -12.84
C ARG A 392 10.58 -6.79 -11.70
N THR A 393 9.99 -6.55 -10.53
CA THR A 393 10.21 -7.33 -9.31
C THR A 393 9.36 -8.60 -9.29
N SER A 394 9.58 -9.46 -8.29
CA SER A 394 8.86 -10.70 -7.97
C SER A 394 9.05 -11.91 -8.89
N GLY A 395 10.02 -11.87 -9.80
CA GLY A 395 10.38 -12.98 -10.69
C GLY A 395 9.45 -13.17 -11.90
N GLU A 396 8.40 -12.37 -12.01
CA GLU A 396 7.44 -12.47 -13.11
C GLU A 396 8.00 -11.88 -14.41
N GLN A 397 8.10 -12.69 -15.46
CA GLN A 397 8.76 -12.31 -16.73
C GLN A 397 7.76 -11.83 -17.79
N ARG A 398 7.10 -10.69 -17.54
CA ARG A 398 6.18 -10.04 -18.49
C ARG A 398 6.08 -8.54 -18.23
N ILE A 399 5.65 -7.76 -19.22
CA ILE A 399 5.47 -6.30 -19.05
C ILE A 399 4.05 -5.88 -18.63
N SER A 400 3.08 -6.81 -18.67
CA SER A 400 1.73 -6.60 -18.14
C SER A 400 1.03 -5.31 -18.60
N ASN A 401 1.00 -5.06 -19.91
CA ASN A 401 0.31 -3.90 -20.50
C ASN A 401 0.89 -2.54 -20.04
N PHE A 402 2.13 -2.49 -19.57
CA PHE A 402 2.78 -1.26 -19.12
C PHE A 402 3.50 -0.55 -20.26
N MET A 403 3.09 0.69 -20.58
CA MET A 403 3.77 1.60 -21.54
C MET A 403 4.20 0.94 -22.87
N LEU A 404 3.30 0.15 -23.46
CA LEU A 404 3.59 -0.76 -24.58
C LEU A 404 4.36 -0.11 -25.75
N TRP A 405 3.92 1.08 -26.19
CA TRP A 405 4.57 1.79 -27.29
C TRP A 405 6.02 2.16 -26.94
N ARG A 406 6.22 2.76 -25.77
CA ARG A 406 7.52 3.25 -25.29
C ARG A 406 8.46 2.13 -24.84
N ALA A 407 7.94 0.94 -24.57
CA ALA A 407 8.71 -0.23 -24.13
C ALA A 407 9.26 -1.06 -25.30
N ALA A 408 8.96 -0.71 -26.56
CA ALA A 408 9.23 -1.55 -27.73
C ALA A 408 10.70 -2.00 -27.86
N TYR A 409 11.65 -1.14 -27.49
CA TYR A 409 13.10 -1.42 -27.53
C TYR A 409 13.75 -1.39 -26.13
N ALA A 410 12.94 -1.46 -25.07
CA ALA A 410 13.44 -1.44 -23.70
C ALA A 410 14.24 -2.70 -23.38
N GLU A 411 15.33 -2.53 -22.64
CA GLU A 411 16.03 -3.66 -22.04
C GLU A 411 15.29 -4.14 -20.80
N LEU A 412 14.95 -5.43 -20.76
CA LEU A 412 14.11 -6.01 -19.72
C LEU A 412 14.97 -6.67 -18.62
N PHE A 413 14.75 -6.26 -17.38
CA PHE A 413 15.35 -6.84 -16.18
C PHE A 413 14.25 -7.41 -15.29
N PHE A 414 14.37 -8.69 -14.98
CA PHE A 414 13.47 -9.38 -14.06
C PHE A 414 14.27 -9.81 -12.84
N VAL A 415 13.81 -9.42 -11.65
CA VAL A 415 14.42 -9.78 -10.37
C VAL A 415 13.42 -10.52 -9.50
N ASP A 416 13.91 -11.51 -8.76
CA ASP A 416 13.07 -12.34 -7.88
C ASP A 416 12.63 -11.58 -6.61
N THR A 417 13.39 -10.56 -6.22
CA THR A 417 13.11 -9.70 -5.06
C THR A 417 11.70 -9.14 -5.14
N LEU A 418 10.94 -9.25 -4.05
CA LEU A 418 9.59 -8.69 -3.96
C LEU A 418 9.68 -7.18 -3.74
N TRP A 419 8.75 -6.40 -4.33
CA TRP A 419 8.84 -4.94 -4.30
C TRP A 419 9.08 -4.32 -2.91
N PRO A 420 8.40 -4.74 -1.82
CA PRO A 420 8.69 -4.15 -0.51
C PRO A 420 10.12 -4.39 0.00
N ASP A 421 10.80 -5.44 -0.47
CA ASP A 421 12.19 -5.76 -0.09
C ASP A 421 13.22 -5.19 -1.10
N PHE A 422 12.79 -4.63 -2.24
CA PHE A 422 13.67 -4.09 -3.28
C PHE A 422 14.41 -2.84 -2.78
N THR A 423 15.75 -2.83 -2.93
CA THR A 423 16.63 -1.82 -2.33
C THR A 423 17.25 -0.87 -3.35
N GLY A 424 17.76 0.28 -2.88
CA GLY A 424 18.56 1.18 -3.71
C GLY A 424 19.87 0.55 -4.20
N GLU A 425 20.49 -0.30 -3.38
CA GLU A 425 21.71 -1.03 -3.77
C GLU A 425 21.44 -2.01 -4.91
N GLU A 426 20.31 -2.73 -4.86
CA GLU A 426 19.88 -3.61 -5.93
C GLU A 426 19.59 -2.81 -7.22
N LEU A 427 18.94 -1.65 -7.10
CA LEU A 427 18.76 -0.75 -8.25
C LEU A 427 20.11 -0.33 -8.85
N ARG A 428 21.09 0.09 -8.04
CA ARG A 428 22.44 0.44 -8.53
C ARG A 428 23.13 -0.72 -9.22
N ALA A 429 22.99 -1.94 -8.69
CA ALA A 429 23.53 -3.14 -9.33
C ALA A 429 22.89 -3.38 -10.71
N LEU A 430 21.57 -3.19 -10.83
CA LEU A 430 20.88 -3.30 -12.11
C LEU A 430 21.30 -2.19 -13.10
N LEU A 431 21.50 -0.96 -12.63
CA LEU A 431 22.00 0.14 -13.46
C LEU A 431 23.42 -0.13 -13.97
N ALA A 432 24.29 -0.68 -13.10
CA ALA A 432 25.63 -1.11 -13.51
C ALA A 432 25.58 -2.25 -14.53
N ALA A 433 24.67 -3.21 -14.35
CA ALA A 433 24.45 -4.29 -15.30
C ALA A 433 24.00 -3.75 -16.67
N PHE A 434 23.04 -2.80 -16.70
CA PHE A 434 22.63 -2.10 -17.92
C PHE A 434 23.81 -1.41 -18.60
N ALA A 435 24.61 -0.66 -17.84
CA ALA A 435 25.79 0.06 -18.37
C ALA A 435 26.85 -0.88 -18.96
N SER A 436 26.96 -2.11 -18.46
CA SER A 436 27.93 -3.10 -18.94
C SER A 436 27.56 -3.73 -20.28
N ARG A 437 26.29 -3.64 -20.72
CA ARG A 437 25.84 -4.30 -21.94
C ARG A 437 26.21 -3.49 -23.18
N LYS A 438 26.75 -4.18 -24.19
CA LYS A 438 26.98 -3.59 -25.51
C LYS A 438 25.65 -3.52 -26.26
N ARG A 439 25.09 -2.32 -26.43
CA ARG A 439 23.84 -2.14 -27.21
C ARG A 439 24.08 -2.54 -28.67
N ARG A 440 23.23 -3.43 -29.18
CA ARG A 440 23.13 -3.77 -30.60
C ARG A 440 21.76 -3.29 -31.07
N PHE A 441 21.68 -2.07 -31.60
CA PHE A 441 20.45 -1.55 -32.21
C PHE A 441 20.24 -2.19 -33.60
N GLY A 442 19.95 -3.48 -33.64
CA GLY A 442 19.52 -4.15 -34.87
C GLY A 442 20.58 -4.30 -35.98
N ALA A 443 21.86 -4.02 -35.72
CA ALA A 443 22.94 -4.46 -36.61
C ALA A 443 23.00 -6.01 -36.57
N GLY A 444 22.40 -6.63 -37.58
CA GLY A 444 22.20 -8.07 -37.68
C GLY A 444 23.49 -8.89 -37.62
N VAL A 445 23.33 -10.14 -37.19
CA VAL A 445 24.25 -11.24 -37.51
C VAL A 445 23.74 -11.91 -38.77
#